data_AF-A0A2H5WXE2-F1
#
_entry.id   AF-A0A2H5WXE2-F1
#
_cell.length_a   1.000
_cell.length_b   1.000
_cell.length_c   1.000
_cell.angle_alpha   90.00
_cell.angle_beta   90.00
_cell.angle_gamma   90.00
#
_symmetry.space_group_name_H-M   'P 1'
#
loop_
_entity.id
_entity.type
_entity.pdbx_description
1 polymer ?
#
loop_
_entity_poly.entity_id
_entity_poly.type
_entity_poly.pdbx_seq_one_letter_code
_entity_poly.pdbx_strand_id
1 'polypeptide(L)'
;MSSEATNGEKQVKPIQIDFEDIHLRVITVPLPAGIYGQVAGLTKKRVIATQFPVEGMLGKSWLDEEVEGKGALVMYDFNAAKTETLTSKVSDFTLSRDHKTLAYRSGKRLRVLPAGQKPDEKHEQSPPSRESGWIDLARVRCAVVPTREWQQMYREAWRLQREFFWSADMSGVDWQTVYDRYYPLLERVATRSEFSDLMWEMQGELGTSHCYEFGGDYRQPPQYSVGFLGAEFEWDEDAQGYRIVRILQGDPWLEDVDSPLNEPGVNAQVGEVLVAINGRRLSRDFTPGEALLNLAGVPVELTVRNAQGETRTVVTKTLRDESMLRYRDWVRRNREYVHEKTNGQVGYIHIPDMGWWGFSEFHRGFLMELTRPALIVDVRANGGGIVSPLLLEKLARKRLGYDVPRWGKPMPYPYESVMGPIVAITDERAGSDGDIFSHAFKLMRIGILIGKRTWGGVIGIWPKSLFVDQGLTTQPEYAFWFYDVGWRVENYGTDPDIEVEYAPQDYAAGRDPQLDRAIVEIQKQMEANPPRLPDFEPRPKLPLPKGLTRKGE
;
A
#
# COMPACT_ATOMS: atom_id res chain seq x y z
N MET A 1 -43.92 -63.41 29.33
CA MET A 1 -44.48 -62.11 29.77
C MET A 1 -43.36 -61.41 30.52
N SER A 2 -42.77 -60.28 30.13
CA SER A 2 -43.20 -59.24 29.22
C SER A 2 -41.99 -58.39 28.78
N SER A 3 -41.94 -58.08 27.48
CA SER A 3 -41.38 -56.89 26.82
C SER A 3 -40.01 -56.34 27.25
N GLU A 4 -38.97 -56.76 26.53
CA GLU A 4 -37.91 -55.84 26.11
C GLU A 4 -38.50 -54.84 25.11
N ALA A 5 -38.53 -53.56 25.47
CA ALA A 5 -38.90 -52.48 24.57
C ALA A 5 -37.68 -52.15 23.68
N THR A 6 -37.65 -52.72 22.48
CA THR A 6 -36.77 -52.29 21.39
C THR A 6 -37.08 -50.84 21.03
N ASN A 7 -36.12 -49.97 21.31
CA ASN A 7 -36.15 -48.56 20.93
C ASN A 7 -36.10 -48.47 19.40
N GLY A 8 -37.23 -48.14 18.76
CA GLY A 8 -37.35 -48.10 17.30
C GLY A 8 -36.45 -47.02 16.70
N GLU A 9 -35.42 -47.43 15.97
CA GLU A 9 -34.66 -46.53 15.11
C GLU A 9 -35.62 -45.93 14.07
N LYS A 10 -35.85 -44.62 14.15
CA LYS A 10 -36.60 -43.90 13.12
C LYS A 10 -35.86 -44.02 11.79
N GLN A 11 -36.46 -44.75 10.84
CA GLN A 11 -36.05 -44.77 9.45
C GLN A 11 -36.01 -43.32 8.91
N VAL A 12 -34.81 -42.81 8.68
CA VAL A 12 -34.63 -41.50 8.05
C VAL A 12 -35.04 -41.65 6.58
N LYS A 13 -36.06 -40.89 6.16
CA LYS A 13 -36.50 -40.90 4.76
C LYS A 13 -35.33 -40.48 3.86
N PRO A 14 -35.13 -41.13 2.70
CA PRO A 14 -34.15 -40.69 1.72
C PRO A 14 -34.36 -39.22 1.33
N ILE A 15 -33.29 -38.43 1.29
CA ILE A 15 -33.35 -37.05 0.81
C ILE A 15 -33.41 -37.10 -0.73
N GLN A 16 -34.52 -36.66 -1.30
CA GLN A 16 -34.63 -36.41 -2.74
C GLN A 16 -34.21 -34.98 -3.02
N ILE A 17 -33.15 -34.79 -3.81
CA ILE A 17 -32.68 -33.47 -4.23
C ILE A 17 -33.23 -33.21 -5.62
N ASP A 18 -34.02 -32.15 -5.75
CA ASP A 18 -34.41 -31.58 -7.03
C ASP A 18 -33.37 -30.52 -7.44
N PHE A 19 -32.69 -30.76 -8.57
CA PHE A 19 -31.69 -29.85 -9.13
C PHE A 19 -32.26 -28.95 -10.23
N GLU A 20 -33.44 -29.27 -10.78
CA GLU A 20 -34.08 -28.47 -11.81
C GLU A 20 -34.38 -27.08 -11.25
N ASP A 21 -33.91 -26.03 -11.93
CA ASP A 21 -34.09 -24.62 -11.53
C ASP A 21 -33.73 -24.27 -10.08
N ILE A 22 -32.82 -25.02 -9.44
CA ILE A 22 -32.45 -24.79 -8.03
C ILE A 22 -31.89 -23.37 -7.78
N HIS A 23 -31.25 -22.76 -8.79
CA HIS A 23 -30.73 -21.39 -8.75
C HIS A 23 -31.82 -20.30 -8.71
N LEU A 24 -33.07 -20.63 -9.06
CA LEU A 24 -34.23 -19.73 -8.94
C LEU A 24 -34.90 -19.83 -7.57
N ARG A 25 -34.60 -20.88 -6.79
CA ARG A 25 -35.17 -21.13 -5.46
C ARG A 25 -34.34 -20.49 -4.34
N VAL A 26 -34.01 -19.22 -4.51
CA VAL A 26 -33.15 -18.46 -3.57
C VAL A 26 -34.00 -17.67 -2.59
N ILE A 27 -33.63 -17.73 -1.31
CA ILE A 27 -34.23 -16.92 -0.24
C ILE A 27 -33.12 -16.12 0.44
N THR A 28 -33.35 -14.82 0.57
CA THR A 28 -32.43 -13.92 1.26
C THR A 28 -32.40 -14.21 2.76
N VAL A 29 -31.21 -14.41 3.32
CA VAL A 29 -31.02 -14.34 4.78
C VAL A 29 -31.18 -12.87 5.17
N PRO A 30 -32.10 -12.53 6.10
CA PRO A 30 -32.44 -11.14 6.44
C PRO A 30 -31.38 -10.47 7.34
N LEU A 31 -30.14 -10.45 6.84
CA LEU A 31 -29.02 -9.69 7.36
C LEU A 31 -28.85 -8.41 6.53
N PRO A 32 -28.37 -7.30 7.12
CA PRO A 32 -28.06 -6.10 6.36
C PRO A 32 -26.93 -6.36 5.36
N ALA A 33 -26.83 -5.53 4.32
CA ALA A 33 -25.69 -5.57 3.42
C ALA A 33 -24.39 -5.28 4.19
N GLY A 34 -23.34 -6.04 3.90
CA GLY A 34 -22.05 -5.95 4.58
C GLY A 34 -21.01 -6.88 3.97
N ILE A 35 -19.80 -6.88 4.52
CA ILE A 35 -18.72 -7.76 4.08
C ILE A 35 -18.79 -9.03 4.93
N TYR A 36 -19.24 -10.13 4.33
CA TYR A 36 -19.32 -11.43 4.99
C TYR A 36 -18.29 -12.39 4.39
N GLY A 37 -17.57 -13.14 5.22
CA GLY A 37 -16.54 -14.09 4.77
C GLY A 37 -17.04 -15.53 4.72
N GLN A 38 -17.14 -16.17 5.88
CA GLN A 38 -17.64 -17.53 6.02
C GLN A 38 -19.11 -17.49 6.42
N VAL A 39 -19.92 -18.41 5.88
CA VAL A 39 -21.33 -18.59 6.25
C VAL A 39 -21.59 -20.07 6.48
N ALA A 40 -22.27 -20.41 7.57
CA ALA A 40 -22.64 -21.79 7.86
C ALA A 40 -24.03 -21.88 8.51
N GLY A 41 -24.76 -22.93 8.16
CA GLY A 41 -25.99 -23.31 8.86
C GLY A 41 -25.69 -23.97 10.20
N LEU A 42 -26.47 -23.64 11.22
CA LEU A 42 -26.44 -24.25 12.54
C LEU A 42 -27.74 -25.04 12.79
N THR A 43 -27.73 -25.84 13.84
CA THR A 43 -28.96 -26.47 14.35
C THR A 43 -29.99 -25.41 14.78
N LYS A 44 -31.26 -25.83 14.93
CA LYS A 44 -32.38 -24.97 15.38
C LYS A 44 -32.72 -23.79 14.44
N LYS A 45 -32.51 -23.95 13.12
CA LYS A 45 -32.79 -22.91 12.11
C LYS A 45 -32.04 -21.60 12.42
N ARG A 46 -30.72 -21.72 12.53
CA ARG A 46 -29.82 -20.58 12.74
C ARG A 46 -28.77 -20.58 11.66
N VAL A 47 -28.26 -19.41 11.32
CA VAL A 47 -27.09 -19.23 10.45
C VAL A 47 -26.06 -18.42 11.22
N ILE A 48 -24.79 -18.76 11.02
CA ILE A 48 -23.65 -18.02 11.57
C ILE A 48 -22.78 -17.54 10.42
N ALA A 49 -22.20 -16.35 10.56
CA ALA A 49 -21.30 -15.78 9.57
C ALA A 49 -20.20 -14.95 10.21
N THR A 50 -19.05 -14.85 9.55
CA THR A 50 -18.08 -13.78 9.86
C THR A 50 -18.48 -12.53 9.12
N GLN A 51 -18.51 -11.40 9.83
CA GLN A 51 -18.75 -10.06 9.29
C GLN A 51 -17.52 -9.21 9.54
N PHE A 52 -17.04 -8.51 8.51
CA PHE A 52 -15.87 -7.65 8.57
C PHE A 52 -16.25 -6.17 8.40
N PRO A 53 -15.55 -5.26 9.09
CA PRO A 53 -15.71 -3.84 8.85
C PRO A 53 -15.15 -3.44 7.48
N VAL A 54 -15.60 -2.30 6.96
CA VAL A 54 -14.92 -1.65 5.83
C VAL A 54 -13.61 -1.06 6.37
N GLU A 55 -12.49 -1.40 5.73
CA GLU A 55 -11.17 -0.92 6.15
C GLU A 55 -10.43 -0.23 5.02
N GLY A 56 -9.64 0.78 5.37
CA GLY A 56 -8.62 1.32 4.49
C GLY A 56 -7.48 0.31 4.28
N MET A 57 -6.81 0.44 3.14
CA MET A 57 -5.63 -0.36 2.78
C MET A 57 -4.31 0.42 2.92
N LEU A 58 -4.36 1.71 3.27
CA LEU A 58 -3.17 2.53 3.46
C LEU A 58 -2.35 2.01 4.64
N GLY A 59 -1.03 1.88 4.44
CA GLY A 59 -0.10 1.37 5.46
C GLY A 59 -0.18 -0.14 5.70
N LYS A 60 -0.94 -0.88 4.89
CA LYS A 60 -0.96 -2.35 4.92
C LYS A 60 -0.09 -2.92 3.81
N SER A 61 0.75 -3.89 4.16
CA SER A 61 1.44 -4.77 3.24
C SER A 61 0.67 -6.07 3.04
N TRP A 62 0.79 -6.70 1.88
CA TRP A 62 0.31 -8.07 1.68
C TRP A 62 1.14 -9.10 2.47
N LEU A 63 2.31 -8.71 3.00
CA LEU A 63 3.14 -9.53 3.89
C LEU A 63 2.78 -9.36 5.37
N ASP A 64 1.92 -8.39 5.73
CA ASP A 64 1.58 -8.17 7.12
C ASP A 64 0.80 -9.35 7.68
N GLU A 65 1.30 -9.95 8.77
CA GLU A 65 0.49 -10.88 9.55
C GLU A 65 -0.69 -10.13 10.16
N GLU A 66 -1.91 -10.68 10.01
CA GLU A 66 -3.05 -10.19 10.76
C GLU A 66 -2.87 -10.55 12.25
N VAL A 67 -2.33 -9.61 13.03
CA VAL A 67 -2.00 -9.82 14.46
C VAL A 67 -3.28 -9.92 15.33
N GLU A 68 -4.31 -9.15 14.99
CA GLU A 68 -5.62 -9.19 15.64
C GLU A 68 -6.70 -9.52 14.62
N GLY A 69 -7.59 -10.45 14.95
CA GLY A 69 -8.79 -10.66 14.14
C GLY A 69 -9.66 -9.41 14.18
N LYS A 70 -10.22 -9.01 13.03
CA LYS A 70 -11.00 -7.77 12.91
C LYS A 70 -12.48 -8.01 12.64
N GLY A 71 -12.84 -9.24 12.30
CA GLY A 71 -14.21 -9.63 12.08
C GLY A 71 -15.00 -9.82 13.38
N ALA A 72 -16.30 -9.97 13.22
CA ALA A 72 -17.22 -10.38 14.25
C ALA A 72 -17.96 -11.64 13.79
N LEU A 73 -18.23 -12.53 14.72
CA LEU A 73 -19.04 -13.71 14.47
C LEU A 73 -20.51 -13.37 14.77
N VAL A 74 -21.31 -13.25 13.72
CA VAL A 74 -22.74 -12.90 13.81
C VAL A 74 -23.60 -14.12 13.58
N MET A 75 -24.72 -14.19 14.28
CA MET A 75 -25.70 -15.26 14.17
C MET A 75 -27.07 -14.68 13.87
N TYR A 76 -27.79 -15.28 12.93
CA TYR A 76 -29.20 -15.03 12.69
C TYR A 76 -30.03 -16.23 13.13
N ASP A 77 -31.02 -16.02 14.00
CA ASP A 77 -32.00 -17.03 14.39
C ASP A 77 -33.31 -16.78 13.64
N PHE A 78 -33.69 -17.72 12.75
CA PHE A 78 -34.89 -17.60 11.93
C PHE A 78 -36.20 -17.75 12.73
N ASN A 79 -36.19 -18.40 13.89
CA ASN A 79 -37.39 -18.49 14.73
C ASN A 79 -37.61 -17.20 15.51
N ALA A 80 -36.52 -16.60 16.02
CA ALA A 80 -36.59 -15.35 16.77
C ALA A 80 -36.60 -14.10 15.86
N ALA A 81 -36.35 -14.28 14.56
CA ALA A 81 -36.13 -13.21 13.59
C ALA A 81 -35.10 -12.18 14.06
N LYS A 82 -34.03 -12.65 14.72
CA LYS A 82 -33.08 -11.80 15.46
C LYS A 82 -31.65 -12.08 15.03
N THR A 83 -30.90 -11.00 14.82
CA THR A 83 -29.44 -11.02 14.68
C THR A 83 -28.78 -10.80 16.03
N GLU A 84 -27.72 -11.56 16.30
CA GLU A 84 -26.91 -11.43 17.51
C GLU A 84 -25.43 -11.59 17.16
N THR A 85 -24.60 -10.65 17.61
CA THR A 85 -23.14 -10.81 17.58
C THR A 85 -22.73 -11.73 18.72
N LEU A 86 -22.11 -12.86 18.39
CA LEU A 86 -21.62 -13.83 19.37
C LEU A 86 -20.31 -13.37 19.99
N THR A 87 -19.36 -12.91 19.18
CA THR A 87 -18.07 -12.41 19.63
C THR A 87 -17.42 -11.53 18.56
N SER A 88 -16.48 -10.69 18.96
CA SER A 88 -15.68 -9.84 18.10
C SER A 88 -14.25 -10.35 18.02
N LYS A 89 -13.42 -9.68 17.23
CA LYS A 89 -12.02 -10.01 17.00
C LYS A 89 -11.79 -11.40 16.40
N VAL A 90 -12.63 -11.81 15.47
CA VAL A 90 -12.58 -13.12 14.80
C VAL A 90 -11.98 -12.99 13.41
N SER A 91 -10.99 -13.84 13.10
CA SER A 91 -10.46 -13.96 11.72
C SER A 91 -11.21 -15.03 10.93
N ASP A 92 -11.42 -16.20 11.54
CA ASP A 92 -12.09 -17.34 10.90
C ASP A 92 -12.82 -18.20 11.95
N PHE A 93 -13.71 -19.07 11.48
CA PHE A 93 -14.27 -20.17 12.26
C PHE A 93 -14.38 -21.47 11.47
N THR A 94 -14.51 -22.57 12.21
CA THR A 94 -14.87 -23.89 11.70
C THR A 94 -15.88 -24.55 12.62
N LEU A 95 -16.67 -25.48 12.07
CA LEU A 95 -17.67 -26.24 12.79
C LEU A 95 -17.30 -27.72 12.83
N SER A 96 -17.66 -28.40 13.92
CA SER A 96 -17.65 -29.86 13.94
C SER A 96 -18.59 -30.42 12.87
N ARG A 97 -18.34 -31.66 12.42
CA ARG A 97 -19.17 -32.35 11.43
C ARG A 97 -20.65 -32.45 11.80
N ASP A 98 -20.98 -32.43 13.09
CA ASP A 98 -22.35 -32.43 13.59
C ASP A 98 -22.93 -31.03 13.87
N HIS A 99 -22.16 -29.98 13.56
CA HIS A 99 -22.50 -28.56 13.72
C HIS A 99 -22.84 -28.15 15.17
N LYS A 100 -22.36 -28.91 16.17
CA LYS A 100 -22.59 -28.64 17.60
C LYS A 100 -21.43 -27.94 18.29
N THR A 101 -20.24 -28.01 17.72
CA THR A 101 -19.04 -27.36 18.26
C THR A 101 -18.52 -26.35 17.25
N LEU A 102 -18.20 -25.18 17.76
CA LEU A 102 -17.60 -24.08 17.03
C LEU A 102 -16.17 -23.93 17.53
N ALA A 103 -15.22 -23.83 16.61
CA ALA A 103 -13.89 -23.34 16.88
C ALA A 103 -13.69 -22.04 16.10
N TYR A 104 -13.16 -21.01 16.73
CA TYR A 104 -12.84 -19.75 16.06
C TYR A 104 -11.46 -19.25 16.43
N ARG A 105 -10.87 -18.49 15.52
CA ARG A 105 -9.57 -17.83 15.72
C ARG A 105 -9.76 -16.38 16.11
N SER A 106 -9.04 -15.95 17.15
CA SER A 106 -8.93 -14.56 17.57
C SER A 106 -7.47 -14.18 17.76
N GLY A 107 -6.93 -13.42 16.80
CA GLY A 107 -5.48 -13.21 16.66
C GLY A 107 -4.74 -14.54 16.61
N LYS A 108 -3.71 -14.71 17.45
CA LYS A 108 -2.91 -15.96 17.52
C LYS A 108 -3.54 -17.06 18.39
N ARG A 109 -4.75 -16.87 18.93
CA ARG A 109 -5.42 -17.82 19.85
C ARG A 109 -6.57 -18.57 19.16
N LEU A 110 -6.81 -19.80 19.59
CA LEU A 110 -7.97 -20.61 19.19
C LEU A 110 -8.89 -20.86 20.39
N ARG A 111 -10.19 -20.67 20.18
CA ARG A 111 -11.23 -20.96 21.19
C ARG A 111 -12.25 -21.95 20.65
N VAL A 112 -12.68 -22.87 21.50
CA VAL A 112 -13.68 -23.89 21.20
C VAL A 112 -14.84 -23.78 22.18
N LEU A 113 -16.07 -23.81 21.67
CA LEU A 113 -17.30 -23.70 22.46
C LEU A 113 -18.47 -24.38 21.73
N PRO A 114 -19.62 -24.62 22.40
CA PRO A 114 -20.82 -25.07 21.71
C PRO A 114 -21.28 -24.05 20.65
N ALA A 115 -21.67 -24.54 19.48
CA ALA A 115 -22.06 -23.69 18.36
C ALA A 115 -23.34 -22.88 18.66
N GLY A 116 -23.33 -21.60 18.29
CA GLY A 116 -24.43 -20.67 18.52
C GLY A 116 -24.58 -20.20 19.97
N GLN A 117 -23.56 -20.41 20.81
CA GLN A 117 -23.46 -19.81 22.14
C GLN A 117 -22.47 -18.65 22.13
N LYS A 118 -22.72 -17.66 22.99
CA LYS A 118 -21.76 -16.61 23.28
C LYS A 118 -20.64 -17.16 24.18
N PRO A 119 -19.37 -16.82 23.91
CA PRO A 119 -18.32 -17.07 24.88
C PRO A 119 -18.59 -16.31 26.17
N ASP A 120 -18.22 -16.89 27.32
CA ASP A 120 -18.27 -16.19 28.60
C ASP A 120 -17.16 -15.13 28.65
N GLU A 121 -17.56 -13.87 28.82
CA GLU A 121 -16.68 -12.70 28.91
C GLU A 121 -15.71 -12.78 30.09
N LYS A 122 -16.09 -13.46 31.19
CA LYS A 122 -15.22 -13.66 32.35
C LYS A 122 -13.95 -14.47 31.99
N HIS A 123 -14.04 -15.26 30.94
CA HIS A 123 -12.96 -16.13 30.50
C HIS A 123 -12.14 -15.59 29.32
N GLU A 124 -12.39 -14.35 28.89
CA GLU A 124 -11.70 -13.77 27.74
C GLU A 124 -10.18 -13.74 27.91
N GLN A 125 -9.73 -13.32 29.10
CA GLN A 125 -8.31 -13.26 29.48
C GLN A 125 -7.88 -14.47 30.33
N SER A 126 -8.74 -15.47 30.50
CA SER A 126 -8.38 -16.69 31.24
C SER A 126 -7.33 -17.52 30.49
N PRO A 127 -6.49 -18.27 31.23
CA PRO A 127 -5.57 -19.22 30.62
C PRO A 127 -6.33 -20.33 29.85
N PRO A 128 -5.63 -21.07 28.97
CA PRO A 128 -6.18 -22.23 28.29
C PRO A 128 -6.77 -23.26 29.26
N SER A 129 -8.06 -23.56 29.12
CA SER A 129 -8.76 -24.57 29.91
C SER A 129 -10.05 -25.02 29.21
N ARG A 130 -10.63 -26.13 29.68
CA ARG A 130 -11.96 -26.57 29.20
C ARG A 130 -13.07 -25.60 29.53
N GLU A 131 -12.95 -24.88 30.64
CA GLU A 131 -13.94 -23.90 31.09
C GLU A 131 -13.87 -22.62 30.24
N SER A 132 -12.66 -22.15 29.95
CA SER A 132 -12.48 -20.96 29.12
C SER A 132 -12.72 -21.22 27.62
N GLY A 133 -12.51 -22.48 27.19
CA GLY A 133 -12.56 -22.91 25.80
C GLY A 133 -11.29 -22.57 25.01
N TRP A 134 -10.32 -21.87 25.63
CA TRP A 134 -9.05 -21.53 24.98
C TRP A 134 -8.14 -22.76 24.87
N ILE A 135 -7.52 -22.93 23.69
CA ILE A 135 -6.62 -24.04 23.39
C ILE A 135 -5.16 -23.65 23.67
N ASP A 136 -4.45 -24.52 24.38
CA ASP A 136 -3.02 -24.37 24.65
C ASP A 136 -2.18 -24.89 23.48
N LEU A 137 -1.88 -24.00 22.54
CA LEU A 137 -1.00 -24.32 21.41
C LEU A 137 0.46 -24.49 21.84
N ALA A 138 0.85 -23.94 23.00
CA ALA A 138 2.20 -24.08 23.54
C ALA A 138 2.48 -25.49 24.09
N ARG A 139 1.56 -26.44 23.95
CA ARG A 139 1.82 -27.88 24.17
C ARG A 139 2.24 -28.62 22.92
N VAL A 140 2.01 -28.05 21.74
CA VAL A 140 2.45 -28.63 20.47
C VAL A 140 3.94 -28.36 20.35
N ARG A 141 4.72 -29.40 20.06
CA ARG A 141 6.16 -29.32 19.80
C ARG A 141 6.41 -29.97 18.45
N CYS A 142 7.02 -29.22 17.54
CA CYS A 142 7.48 -29.74 16.25
C CYS A 142 9.00 -29.90 16.32
N ALA A 143 9.52 -31.02 15.82
CA ALA A 143 10.96 -31.18 15.64
C ALA A 143 11.36 -30.50 14.32
N VAL A 144 12.15 -29.45 14.42
CA VAL A 144 12.65 -28.68 13.28
C VAL A 144 14.06 -29.17 12.93
N VAL A 145 14.26 -29.56 11.68
CA VAL A 145 15.57 -29.97 11.15
C VAL A 145 15.84 -29.10 9.92
N PRO A 146 16.52 -27.93 10.08
CA PRO A 146 16.61 -26.93 9.02
C PRO A 146 17.14 -27.48 7.69
N THR A 147 18.14 -28.35 7.72
CA THR A 147 18.69 -28.96 6.50
C THR A 147 17.67 -29.82 5.73
N ARG A 148 16.72 -30.46 6.42
CA ARG A 148 15.63 -31.21 5.77
C ARG A 148 14.52 -30.30 5.28
N GLU A 149 14.21 -29.25 6.03
CA GLU A 149 13.24 -28.24 5.62
C GLU A 149 13.74 -27.51 4.37
N TRP A 150 14.99 -27.07 4.33
CA TRP A 150 15.60 -26.44 3.15
C TRP A 150 15.58 -27.35 1.91
N GLN A 151 15.82 -28.66 2.07
CA GLN A 151 15.66 -29.62 0.96
C GLN A 151 14.22 -29.71 0.44
N GLN A 152 13.23 -29.66 1.34
CA GLN A 152 11.82 -29.66 0.97
C GLN A 152 11.43 -28.32 0.34
N MET A 153 11.80 -27.20 0.94
CA MET A 153 11.50 -25.84 0.50
C MET A 153 12.11 -25.54 -0.86
N TYR A 154 13.37 -25.93 -1.10
CA TYR A 154 14.00 -25.79 -2.40
C TYR A 154 13.24 -26.56 -3.48
N ARG A 155 12.84 -27.81 -3.20
CA ARG A 155 12.02 -28.61 -4.13
C ARG A 155 10.65 -28.00 -4.34
N GLU A 156 10.03 -27.47 -3.29
CA GLU A 156 8.75 -26.80 -3.37
C GLU A 156 8.84 -25.55 -4.24
N ALA A 157 9.83 -24.69 -4.01
CA ALA A 157 10.04 -23.48 -4.81
C ALA A 157 10.31 -23.79 -6.28
N TRP A 158 11.21 -24.74 -6.56
CA TRP A 158 11.44 -25.24 -7.91
C TRP A 158 10.15 -25.72 -8.59
N ARG A 159 9.32 -26.47 -7.85
CA ARG A 159 8.04 -26.95 -8.35
C ARG A 159 7.06 -25.82 -8.57
N LEU A 160 6.91 -24.90 -7.61
CA LEU A 160 6.01 -23.76 -7.72
C LEU A 160 6.34 -22.95 -8.97
N GLN A 161 7.63 -22.68 -9.19
CA GLN A 161 8.10 -22.01 -10.39
C GLN A 161 7.69 -22.77 -11.66
N ARG A 162 7.89 -24.08 -11.71
CA ARG A 162 7.46 -24.90 -12.86
C ARG A 162 5.95 -24.85 -13.11
N GLU A 163 5.14 -24.88 -12.06
CA GLU A 163 3.67 -24.96 -12.18
C GLU A 163 3.03 -23.62 -12.51
N PHE A 164 3.65 -22.50 -12.11
CA PHE A 164 3.03 -21.18 -12.17
C PHE A 164 3.80 -20.16 -13.00
N PHE A 165 4.94 -20.50 -13.59
CA PHE A 165 5.61 -19.59 -14.50
C PHE A 165 4.77 -19.35 -15.77
N TRP A 166 4.75 -18.11 -16.24
CA TRP A 166 3.88 -17.64 -17.32
C TRP A 166 4.02 -18.44 -18.63
N SER A 167 5.22 -18.94 -18.94
CA SER A 167 5.47 -19.81 -20.09
C SER A 167 5.67 -21.26 -19.64
N ALA A 168 4.82 -22.17 -20.14
CA ALA A 168 4.85 -23.58 -19.74
C ALA A 168 6.17 -24.30 -20.10
N ASP A 169 6.91 -23.81 -21.09
CA ASP A 169 8.24 -24.31 -21.48
C ASP A 169 9.39 -23.60 -20.75
N MET A 170 9.07 -22.83 -19.70
CA MET A 170 10.03 -22.08 -18.89
C MET A 170 10.85 -21.07 -19.71
N SER A 171 10.26 -20.53 -20.78
CA SER A 171 10.94 -19.65 -21.75
C SER A 171 12.18 -20.29 -22.38
N GLY A 172 12.17 -21.62 -22.53
CA GLY A 172 13.26 -22.41 -23.09
C GLY A 172 14.36 -22.80 -22.10
N VAL A 173 14.23 -22.46 -20.81
CA VAL A 173 15.16 -22.89 -19.77
C VAL A 173 14.88 -24.35 -19.40
N ASP A 174 15.92 -25.21 -19.45
CA ASP A 174 15.83 -26.57 -18.92
C ASP A 174 15.79 -26.54 -17.39
N TRP A 175 14.57 -26.43 -16.88
CA TRP A 175 14.32 -26.25 -15.46
C TRP A 175 14.70 -27.48 -14.63
N GLN A 176 14.73 -28.68 -15.21
CA GLN A 176 15.21 -29.88 -14.53
C GLN A 176 16.73 -29.80 -14.35
N THR A 177 17.47 -29.40 -15.39
CA THR A 177 18.91 -29.17 -15.28
C THR A 177 19.26 -28.11 -14.22
N VAL A 178 18.45 -27.05 -14.08
CA VAL A 178 18.63 -26.05 -13.00
C VAL A 178 18.46 -26.70 -11.62
N TYR A 179 17.42 -27.52 -11.41
CA TYR A 179 17.25 -28.27 -10.16
C TYR A 179 18.49 -29.09 -9.81
N ASP A 180 18.95 -29.91 -10.77
CA ASP A 180 20.05 -30.85 -10.55
C ASP A 180 21.39 -30.13 -10.33
N ARG A 181 21.56 -28.92 -10.87
CA ARG A 181 22.73 -28.07 -10.67
C ARG A 181 22.84 -27.54 -9.24
N TYR A 182 21.76 -26.99 -8.71
CA TYR A 182 21.78 -26.25 -7.44
C TYR A 182 21.41 -27.12 -6.23
N TYR A 183 20.61 -28.18 -6.40
CA TYR A 183 20.18 -29.05 -5.29
C TYR A 183 21.33 -29.61 -4.45
N PRO A 184 22.46 -30.09 -5.02
CA PRO A 184 23.57 -30.61 -4.22
C PRO A 184 24.24 -29.56 -3.32
N LEU A 185 24.11 -28.26 -3.64
CA LEU A 185 24.70 -27.19 -2.84
C LEU A 185 24.03 -27.03 -1.47
N LEU A 186 22.81 -27.57 -1.29
CA LEU A 186 22.13 -27.59 0.01
C LEU A 186 22.93 -28.31 1.09
N GLU A 187 23.81 -29.24 0.74
CA GLU A 187 24.71 -29.91 1.70
C GLU A 187 25.74 -28.95 2.32
N ARG A 188 25.96 -27.80 1.70
CA ARG A 188 26.92 -26.78 2.12
C ARG A 188 26.27 -25.60 2.85
N VAL A 189 24.95 -25.53 2.86
CA VAL A 189 24.18 -24.46 3.49
C VAL A 189 24.06 -24.73 4.99
N ALA A 190 24.43 -23.74 5.82
CA ALA A 190 24.38 -23.83 7.27
C ALA A 190 23.46 -22.78 7.91
N THR A 191 23.01 -21.78 7.14
CA THR A 191 22.15 -20.70 7.61
C THR A 191 21.00 -20.40 6.66
N ARG A 192 19.94 -19.75 7.18
CA ARG A 192 18.79 -19.32 6.36
C ARG A 192 19.15 -18.26 5.31
N SER A 193 20.18 -17.45 5.57
CA SER A 193 20.72 -16.48 4.61
C SER A 193 21.41 -17.18 3.44
N GLU A 194 22.30 -18.14 3.70
CA GLU A 194 22.94 -18.94 2.64
C GLU A 194 21.90 -19.74 1.83
N PHE A 195 20.82 -20.19 2.48
CA PHE A 195 19.70 -20.82 1.78
C PHE A 195 18.99 -19.82 0.85
N SER A 196 18.76 -18.59 1.29
CA SER A 196 18.17 -17.53 0.45
C SER A 196 19.07 -17.20 -0.74
N ASP A 197 20.39 -17.08 -0.55
CA ASP A 197 21.33 -16.85 -1.66
C ASP A 197 21.19 -17.95 -2.73
N LEU A 198 21.12 -19.22 -2.32
CA LEU A 198 20.90 -20.34 -3.23
C LEU A 198 19.55 -20.25 -3.97
N MET A 199 18.50 -19.81 -3.27
CA MET A 199 17.16 -19.61 -3.82
C MET A 199 17.11 -18.49 -4.86
N TRP A 200 17.81 -17.39 -4.61
CA TRP A 200 17.94 -16.28 -5.56
C TRP A 200 18.68 -16.69 -6.82
N GLU A 201 19.80 -17.40 -6.68
CA GLU A 201 20.58 -17.92 -7.81
C GLU A 201 19.76 -18.90 -8.67
N MET A 202 19.06 -19.85 -8.04
CA MET A 202 18.23 -20.83 -8.77
C MET A 202 17.09 -20.15 -9.54
N GLN A 203 16.39 -19.19 -8.93
CA GLN A 203 15.31 -18.47 -9.61
C GLN A 203 15.85 -17.51 -10.68
N GLY A 204 17.05 -16.96 -10.49
CA GLY A 204 17.70 -16.03 -11.42
C GLY A 204 18.00 -16.64 -12.81
N GLU A 205 18.15 -17.96 -12.90
CA GLU A 205 18.33 -18.68 -14.18
C GLU A 205 17.17 -18.48 -15.17
N LEU A 206 16.01 -18.02 -14.70
CA LEU A 206 14.87 -17.70 -15.57
C LEU A 206 15.01 -16.35 -16.29
N GLY A 207 15.92 -15.47 -15.86
CA GLY A 207 16.19 -14.21 -16.54
C GLY A 207 14.96 -13.31 -16.71
N THR A 208 14.07 -13.33 -15.72
CA THR A 208 12.73 -12.73 -15.75
C THR A 208 12.52 -11.86 -14.51
N SER A 209 11.70 -10.82 -14.64
CA SER A 209 11.28 -9.99 -13.52
C SER A 209 10.42 -10.78 -12.51
N HIS A 210 10.31 -10.25 -11.29
CA HIS A 210 9.42 -10.73 -10.22
C HIS A 210 9.63 -12.18 -9.72
N CYS A 211 10.82 -12.74 -9.91
CA CYS A 211 11.28 -13.94 -9.21
C CYS A 211 11.89 -13.56 -7.86
N TYR A 212 11.07 -13.37 -6.82
CA TYR A 212 11.51 -12.87 -5.52
C TYR A 212 11.48 -13.93 -4.42
N GLU A 213 12.21 -13.67 -3.33
CA GLU A 213 12.14 -14.42 -2.07
C GLU A 213 11.89 -13.46 -0.91
N PHE A 214 11.01 -13.85 0.01
CA PHE A 214 10.63 -13.04 1.18
C PHE A 214 10.45 -13.89 2.43
N GLY A 215 10.56 -13.26 3.60
CA GLY A 215 10.21 -13.86 4.89
C GLY A 215 11.12 -15.03 5.26
N GLY A 216 10.66 -15.87 6.17
CA GLY A 216 11.43 -17.02 6.66
C GLY A 216 12.06 -16.81 8.02
N ASP A 217 12.52 -17.90 8.62
CA ASP A 217 13.04 -17.95 9.98
C ASP A 217 14.50 -17.46 10.07
N TYR A 218 14.73 -16.19 9.72
CA TYR A 218 16.03 -15.54 9.88
C TYR A 218 16.34 -15.28 11.35
N ARG A 219 17.62 -15.45 11.71
CA ARG A 219 18.12 -15.06 13.03
C ARG A 219 18.04 -13.54 13.17
N GLN A 220 17.25 -13.08 14.14
CA GLN A 220 17.10 -11.66 14.43
C GLN A 220 18.31 -11.15 15.24
N PRO A 221 19.14 -10.22 14.72
CA PRO A 221 20.17 -9.57 15.50
C PRO A 221 19.56 -8.52 16.46
N PRO A 222 20.32 -8.02 17.45
CA PRO A 222 19.91 -6.85 18.22
C PRO A 222 19.58 -5.68 17.30
N GLN A 223 18.40 -5.10 17.48
CA GLN A 223 17.93 -3.95 16.71
C GLN A 223 18.26 -2.66 17.47
N TYR A 224 18.97 -1.74 16.81
CA TYR A 224 19.33 -0.45 17.37
C TYR A 224 18.63 0.66 16.56
N SER A 225 17.46 1.08 17.02
CA SER A 225 16.67 2.10 16.32
C SER A 225 17.12 3.50 16.74
N VAL A 226 17.47 4.33 15.78
CA VAL A 226 17.82 5.74 16.01
C VAL A 226 16.54 6.58 15.98
N GLY A 227 16.39 7.51 16.92
CA GLY A 227 15.35 8.53 16.85
C GLY A 227 15.74 9.65 15.89
N PHE A 228 14.78 10.16 15.11
CA PHE A 228 15.04 11.25 14.16
C PHE A 228 14.39 12.56 14.59
N LEU A 229 15.07 13.67 14.33
CA LEU A 229 14.55 15.02 14.57
C LEU A 229 14.04 15.70 13.27
N GLY A 230 14.04 14.99 12.14
CA GLY A 230 13.52 15.53 10.88
C GLY A 230 14.24 16.81 10.43
N ALA A 231 15.56 16.84 10.56
CA ALA A 231 16.38 18.02 10.28
C ALA A 231 17.77 17.60 9.81
N GLU A 232 18.44 18.51 9.09
CA GLU A 232 19.83 18.37 8.68
C GLU A 232 20.69 19.25 9.60
N PHE A 233 21.85 18.72 9.99
CA PHE A 233 22.74 19.34 10.97
C PHE A 233 24.17 19.37 10.45
N GLU A 234 24.89 20.44 10.74
CA GLU A 234 26.33 20.56 10.47
C GLU A 234 27.08 20.93 11.75
N TRP A 235 28.25 20.33 11.97
CA TRP A 235 29.11 20.70 13.09
C TRP A 235 29.66 22.11 12.90
N ASP A 236 29.48 22.95 13.91
CA ASP A 236 30.00 24.31 13.95
C ASP A 236 31.13 24.42 14.99
N GLU A 237 32.36 24.62 14.51
CA GLU A 237 33.55 24.68 15.36
C GLU A 237 33.53 25.88 16.31
N ASP A 238 32.99 27.03 15.90
CA ASP A 238 32.96 28.24 16.73
C ASP A 238 31.89 28.12 17.82
N ALA A 239 30.73 27.59 17.43
CA ALA A 239 29.62 27.40 18.35
C ALA A 239 29.79 26.16 19.23
N GLN A 240 30.68 25.23 18.89
CA GLN A 240 30.87 23.96 19.60
C GLN A 240 29.54 23.21 19.80
N GLY A 241 28.82 23.01 18.69
CA GLY A 241 27.51 22.37 18.62
C GLY A 241 27.07 22.17 17.16
N TYR A 242 25.90 21.58 16.95
CA TYR A 242 25.37 21.27 15.62
C TYR A 242 24.41 22.35 15.15
N ARG A 243 24.79 23.12 14.12
CA ARG A 243 23.92 24.11 13.50
C ARG A 243 22.81 23.40 12.72
N ILE A 244 21.57 23.82 12.93
CA ILE A 244 20.42 23.36 12.15
C ILE A 244 20.52 24.01 10.76
N VAL A 245 20.87 23.24 9.74
CA VAL A 245 20.97 23.77 8.37
C VAL A 245 19.64 23.70 7.64
N ARG A 246 18.78 22.76 8.03
CA ARG A 246 17.43 22.63 7.48
C ARG A 246 16.53 21.89 8.45
N ILE A 247 15.27 22.32 8.50
CA ILE A 247 14.19 21.58 9.14
C ILE A 247 13.30 21.05 8.00
N LEU A 248 13.05 19.74 7.98
CA LEU A 248 12.17 19.13 6.99
C LEU A 248 10.72 19.49 7.31
N GLN A 249 9.89 19.62 6.27
CA GLN A 249 8.49 19.97 6.43
C GLN A 249 7.60 18.93 5.75
N GLY A 250 6.81 18.23 6.55
CA GLY A 250 5.82 17.28 6.07
C GLY A 250 4.40 17.77 6.28
N ASP A 251 3.53 16.90 6.81
CA ASP A 251 2.13 17.23 7.08
C ASP A 251 1.95 17.60 8.56
N PRO A 252 1.84 18.88 8.93
CA PRO A 252 1.83 19.31 10.34
C PRO A 252 0.60 18.83 11.14
N TRP A 253 -0.42 18.28 10.48
CA TRP A 253 -1.59 17.68 11.13
C TRP A 253 -1.42 16.17 11.42
N LEU A 254 -0.26 15.59 11.10
CA LEU A 254 0.09 14.19 11.37
C LEU A 254 1.35 14.14 12.25
N GLU A 255 1.22 13.61 13.48
CA GLU A 255 2.28 13.60 14.50
C GLU A 255 3.57 12.92 13.99
N ASP A 256 3.47 11.80 13.27
CA ASP A 256 4.63 11.02 12.82
C ASP A 256 5.10 11.39 11.39
N VAL A 257 4.60 12.48 10.81
CA VAL A 257 4.87 12.86 9.40
C VAL A 257 5.30 14.32 9.26
N ASP A 258 5.67 15.01 10.35
CA ASP A 258 6.35 16.31 10.32
C ASP A 258 7.60 16.29 11.20
N SER A 259 8.49 17.28 11.04
CA SER A 259 9.66 17.39 11.90
C SER A 259 9.24 17.66 13.36
N PRO A 260 9.77 16.91 14.34
CA PRO A 260 9.62 17.22 15.76
C PRO A 260 10.05 18.65 16.12
N LEU A 261 10.97 19.23 15.33
CA LEU A 261 11.42 20.61 15.53
C LEU A 261 10.37 21.68 15.17
N ASN A 262 9.36 21.31 14.37
CA ASN A 262 8.22 22.17 14.03
C ASN A 262 7.10 22.14 15.08
N GLU A 263 7.19 21.27 16.11
CA GLU A 263 6.15 21.14 17.12
C GLU A 263 5.90 22.48 17.85
N PRO A 264 4.63 22.82 18.11
CA PRO A 264 4.28 23.98 18.93
C PRO A 264 4.98 23.92 20.29
N GLY A 265 5.77 24.94 20.61
CA GLY A 265 6.54 25.04 21.86
C GLY A 265 8.02 24.69 21.73
N VAL A 266 8.44 23.96 20.69
CA VAL A 266 9.87 23.72 20.37
C VAL A 266 10.47 24.94 19.69
N ASN A 267 9.77 25.46 18.68
CA ASN A 267 10.08 26.69 17.94
C ASN A 267 11.53 26.75 17.43
N ALA A 268 12.14 25.61 17.11
CA ALA A 268 13.51 25.58 16.61
C ALA A 268 13.57 26.25 15.23
N GLN A 269 14.64 27.01 14.98
CA GLN A 269 14.80 27.76 13.72
C GLN A 269 16.07 27.32 13.01
N VAL A 270 16.04 27.37 11.67
CA VAL A 270 17.25 27.22 10.86
C VAL A 270 18.28 28.25 11.30
N GLY A 271 19.52 27.80 11.49
CA GLY A 271 20.63 28.60 11.99
C GLY A 271 20.84 28.53 13.51
N GLU A 272 19.87 28.07 14.30
CA GLU A 272 20.09 27.79 15.73
C GLU A 272 21.03 26.58 15.91
N VAL A 273 21.66 26.48 17.07
CA VAL A 273 22.68 25.46 17.37
C VAL A 273 22.13 24.48 18.40
N LEU A 274 22.06 23.20 18.04
CA LEU A 274 21.80 22.09 18.95
C LEU A 274 23.07 21.77 19.75
N VAL A 275 23.01 21.96 21.06
CA VAL A 275 24.17 21.87 21.98
C VAL A 275 24.19 20.56 22.74
N ALA A 276 23.02 20.06 23.16
CA ALA A 276 22.90 18.84 23.95
C ALA A 276 21.59 18.12 23.68
N ILE A 277 21.60 16.81 23.88
CA ILE A 277 20.41 15.95 23.89
C ILE A 277 20.39 15.19 25.22
N ASN A 278 19.27 15.23 25.94
CA ASN A 278 19.10 14.64 27.28
C ASN A 278 20.22 15.05 28.25
N GLY A 279 20.57 16.33 28.27
CA GLY A 279 21.65 16.89 29.08
C GLY A 279 23.07 16.47 28.69
N ARG A 280 23.26 15.59 27.69
CA ARG A 280 24.59 15.20 27.19
C ARG A 280 25.01 16.14 26.07
N ARG A 281 26.09 16.87 26.30
CA ARG A 281 26.67 17.80 25.34
C ARG A 281 27.16 17.06 24.09
N LEU A 282 26.78 17.57 22.92
CA LEU A 282 27.23 17.07 21.63
C LEU A 282 28.66 17.50 21.33
N SER A 283 29.37 16.71 20.53
CA SER A 283 30.70 17.01 20.03
C SER A 283 30.87 16.51 18.60
N ARG A 284 32.02 16.76 17.99
CA ARG A 284 32.37 16.19 16.68
C ARG A 284 32.34 14.65 16.68
N ASP A 285 32.69 14.05 17.81
CA ASP A 285 32.74 12.60 18.00
C ASP A 285 31.46 12.03 18.63
N PHE A 286 30.61 12.87 19.25
CA PHE A 286 29.32 12.48 19.81
C PHE A 286 28.20 13.24 19.08
N THR A 287 27.75 12.65 17.97
CA THR A 287 26.82 13.26 17.02
C THR A 287 25.37 13.22 17.51
N PRO A 288 24.44 14.00 16.93
CA PRO A 288 23.01 13.86 17.21
C PRO A 288 22.52 12.42 16.97
N GLY A 289 22.97 11.76 15.90
CA GLY A 289 22.57 10.39 15.59
C GLY A 289 23.00 9.39 16.67
N GLU A 290 24.21 9.53 17.20
CA GLU A 290 24.68 8.70 18.31
C GLU A 290 23.91 8.99 19.61
N ALA A 291 23.66 10.27 19.90
CA ALA A 291 22.88 10.69 21.06
C ALA A 291 21.43 10.21 21.02
N LEU A 292 20.89 9.93 19.83
CA LEU A 292 19.52 9.47 19.59
C LEU A 292 19.39 7.95 19.38
N LEU A 293 20.49 7.20 19.55
CA LEU A 293 20.46 5.74 19.47
C LEU A 293 19.56 5.13 20.57
N ASN A 294 18.67 4.21 20.18
CA ASN A 294 17.62 3.60 21.01
C ASN A 294 16.55 4.58 21.52
N LEU A 295 16.48 5.79 20.95
CA LEU A 295 15.49 6.80 21.32
C LEU A 295 14.43 6.99 20.24
N ALA A 296 14.14 5.99 19.41
CA ALA A 296 13.10 6.06 18.38
C ALA A 296 11.67 6.11 18.96
N GLY A 297 10.90 7.17 18.66
CA GLY A 297 9.55 7.35 19.18
C GLY A 297 9.49 7.76 20.66
N VAL A 298 10.60 8.26 21.21
CA VAL A 298 10.77 8.56 22.63
C VAL A 298 10.89 10.09 22.80
N PRO A 299 10.23 10.69 23.81
CA PRO A 299 10.48 12.08 24.18
C PRO A 299 11.95 12.32 24.58
N VAL A 300 12.55 13.35 24.00
CA VAL A 300 13.92 13.78 24.28
C VAL A 300 13.96 15.25 24.64
N GLU A 301 14.89 15.60 25.52
CA GLU A 301 15.20 16.97 25.87
C GLU A 301 16.29 17.51 24.93
N LEU A 302 16.01 18.61 24.23
CA LEU A 302 16.94 19.29 23.34
C LEU A 302 17.37 20.61 23.97
N THR A 303 18.68 20.84 24.04
CA THR A 303 19.25 22.14 24.39
C THR A 303 19.64 22.88 23.13
N VAL A 304 18.91 23.93 22.80
CA VAL A 304 19.08 24.74 21.57
C VAL A 304 19.53 26.14 21.93
N ARG A 305 20.46 26.69 21.16
CA ARG A 305 21.00 28.04 21.36
C ARG A 305 20.72 28.92 20.15
N ASN A 306 20.18 30.11 20.40
CA ASN A 306 19.89 31.09 19.36
C ASN A 306 21.13 31.89 18.93
N ALA A 307 20.97 32.78 17.95
CA ALA A 307 22.04 33.62 17.43
C ALA A 307 22.59 34.62 18.48
N GLN A 308 21.80 34.97 19.49
CA GLN A 308 22.19 35.86 20.60
C GLN A 308 22.98 35.12 21.69
N GLY A 309 23.14 33.79 21.57
CA GLY A 309 23.82 32.95 22.55
C GLY A 309 22.92 32.49 23.71
N GLU A 310 21.64 32.87 23.71
CA GLU A 310 20.68 32.42 24.71
C GLU A 310 20.33 30.96 24.46
N THR A 311 20.39 30.16 25.52
CA THR A 311 20.11 28.73 25.48
C THR A 311 18.74 28.45 26.07
N ARG A 312 17.95 27.63 25.38
CA ARG A 312 16.69 27.10 25.89
C ARG A 312 16.66 25.59 25.80
N THR A 313 15.89 25.00 26.69
CA THR A 313 15.64 23.58 26.73
C THR A 313 14.19 23.31 26.34
N VAL A 314 13.99 22.39 25.41
CA VAL A 314 12.67 22.02 24.87
C VAL A 314 12.56 20.50 24.84
N VAL A 315 11.35 19.97 25.00
CA VAL A 315 11.10 18.53 24.91
C VAL A 315 10.30 18.27 23.64
N THR A 316 10.70 17.27 22.88
CA THR A 316 10.00 16.84 21.67
C THR A 316 10.10 15.32 21.51
N LYS A 317 9.15 14.70 20.82
CA LYS A 317 9.16 13.26 20.57
C LYS A 317 9.86 12.97 19.25
N THR A 318 10.90 12.14 19.30
CA THR A 318 11.62 11.75 18.09
C THR A 318 10.73 10.91 17.17
N LEU A 319 11.01 10.96 15.87
CA LEU A 319 10.42 10.04 14.91
C LEU A 319 11.08 8.67 14.98
N ARG A 320 10.32 7.62 14.63
CA ARG A 320 10.83 6.25 14.48
C ARG A 320 11.49 6.00 13.13
N ASP A 321 11.06 6.76 12.14
CA ASP A 321 11.49 6.73 10.74
C ASP A 321 11.22 8.12 10.17
N GLU A 322 12.08 8.60 9.26
CA GLU A 322 11.89 9.90 8.59
C GLU A 322 11.67 9.75 7.08
N SER A 323 11.48 8.52 6.57
CA SER A 323 11.31 8.24 5.14
C SER A 323 10.08 8.95 4.60
N MET A 324 8.94 8.87 5.31
CA MET A 324 7.72 9.56 4.90
C MET A 324 7.83 11.09 5.00
N LEU A 325 8.50 11.61 6.04
CA LEU A 325 8.77 13.05 6.19
C LEU A 325 9.64 13.56 5.03
N ARG A 326 10.73 12.86 4.70
CA ARG A 326 11.61 13.18 3.57
C ARG A 326 10.86 13.14 2.25
N TYR A 327 10.01 12.14 2.05
CA TYR A 327 9.15 12.06 0.87
C TYR A 327 8.22 13.27 0.76
N ARG A 328 7.52 13.64 1.84
CA ARG A 328 6.61 14.79 1.85
C ARG A 328 7.32 16.09 1.54
N ASP A 329 8.44 16.32 2.19
CA ASP A 329 9.24 17.52 2.00
C ASP A 329 9.77 17.62 0.56
N TRP A 330 10.22 16.49 -0.02
CA TRP A 330 10.65 16.42 -1.41
C TRP A 330 9.52 16.74 -2.40
N VAL A 331 8.34 16.12 -2.24
CA VAL A 331 7.17 16.41 -3.10
C VAL A 331 6.75 17.86 -2.99
N ARG A 332 6.70 18.41 -1.77
CA ARG A 332 6.35 19.81 -1.51
C ARG A 332 7.31 20.76 -2.22
N ARG A 333 8.62 20.53 -2.09
CA ARG A 333 9.66 21.37 -2.73
C ARG A 333 9.59 21.32 -4.26
N ASN A 334 9.39 20.14 -4.85
CA ASN A 334 9.23 20.03 -6.30
C ASN A 334 7.97 20.75 -6.79
N ARG A 335 6.88 20.65 -6.02
CA ARG A 335 5.65 21.38 -6.31
C ARG A 335 5.87 22.89 -6.26
N GLU A 336 6.49 23.40 -5.21
CA GLU A 336 6.82 24.82 -5.07
C GLU A 336 7.71 25.31 -6.20
N TYR A 337 8.73 24.51 -6.56
CA TYR A 337 9.62 24.80 -7.67
C TYR A 337 8.87 24.91 -9.00
N VAL A 338 7.98 23.95 -9.32
CA VAL A 338 7.14 24.00 -10.52
C VAL A 338 6.24 25.23 -10.50
N HIS A 339 5.61 25.54 -9.36
CA HIS A 339 4.74 26.70 -9.23
C HIS A 339 5.52 28.00 -9.46
N GLU A 340 6.71 28.14 -8.87
CA GLU A 340 7.57 29.31 -9.05
C GLU A 340 7.98 29.48 -10.51
N LYS A 341 8.52 28.43 -11.14
CA LYS A 341 9.02 28.47 -12.53
C LYS A 341 7.93 28.67 -13.57
N THR A 342 6.67 28.41 -13.22
CA THR A 342 5.54 28.50 -14.15
C THR A 342 4.55 29.59 -13.78
N ASN A 343 4.90 30.48 -12.84
CA ASN A 343 4.01 31.52 -12.32
C ASN A 343 2.65 30.97 -11.85
N GLY A 344 2.67 29.77 -11.25
CA GLY A 344 1.51 29.05 -10.75
C GLY A 344 0.60 28.44 -11.83
N GLN A 345 1.00 28.40 -13.10
CA GLN A 345 0.13 27.89 -14.15
C GLN A 345 0.18 26.37 -14.32
N VAL A 346 1.21 25.71 -13.81
CA VAL A 346 1.38 24.25 -13.92
C VAL A 346 1.28 23.64 -12.54
N GLY A 347 0.46 22.59 -12.41
CA GLY A 347 0.39 21.77 -11.22
C GLY A 347 1.40 20.64 -11.24
N TYR A 348 1.72 20.12 -10.05
CA TYR A 348 2.68 19.02 -9.89
C TYR A 348 2.17 17.99 -8.88
N ILE A 349 2.12 16.74 -9.33
CA ILE A 349 1.88 15.58 -8.48
C ILE A 349 3.01 14.58 -8.65
N HIS A 350 3.29 13.83 -7.60
CA HIS A 350 4.15 12.67 -7.64
C HIS A 350 3.37 11.43 -7.21
N ILE A 351 3.63 10.29 -7.85
CA ILE A 351 2.99 9.00 -7.60
C ILE A 351 4.09 7.99 -7.25
N PRO A 352 4.31 7.66 -5.96
CA PRO A 352 5.47 6.88 -5.50
C PRO A 352 5.38 5.37 -5.72
N ASP A 353 4.18 4.84 -5.92
CA ASP A 353 3.95 3.46 -6.31
C ASP A 353 2.61 3.37 -7.07
N MET A 354 2.23 2.18 -7.51
CA MET A 354 0.89 1.89 -8.02
C MET A 354 0.10 1.01 -7.05
N GLY A 355 0.44 1.07 -5.76
CA GLY A 355 -0.28 0.44 -4.68
C GLY A 355 -1.26 1.43 -4.01
N TRP A 356 -1.59 1.13 -2.76
CA TRP A 356 -2.53 1.92 -1.97
C TRP A 356 -1.98 3.30 -1.61
N TRP A 357 -0.66 3.39 -1.40
CA TRP A 357 -0.01 4.65 -1.06
C TRP A 357 -0.01 5.60 -2.24
N GLY A 358 0.43 5.15 -3.42
CA GLY A 358 0.40 5.93 -4.66
C GLY A 358 -1.00 6.34 -5.09
N PHE A 359 -2.00 5.46 -4.94
CA PHE A 359 -3.39 5.82 -5.16
C PHE A 359 -3.85 6.97 -4.24
N SER A 360 -3.44 6.94 -2.96
CA SER A 360 -3.72 7.99 -1.99
C SER A 360 -2.97 9.29 -2.30
N GLU A 361 -1.68 9.21 -2.65
CA GLU A 361 -0.86 10.38 -3.00
C GLU A 361 -1.36 11.06 -4.27
N PHE A 362 -1.75 10.28 -5.28
CA PHE A 362 -2.39 10.77 -6.48
C PHE A 362 -3.64 11.59 -6.12
N HIS A 363 -4.60 11.03 -5.38
CA HIS A 363 -5.84 11.76 -5.09
C HIS A 363 -5.62 12.98 -4.19
N ARG A 364 -4.66 12.91 -3.27
CA ARG A 364 -4.28 14.04 -2.41
C ARG A 364 -3.73 15.21 -3.22
N GLY A 365 -2.81 14.94 -4.15
CA GLY A 365 -2.21 15.98 -4.99
C GLY A 365 -3.12 16.42 -6.13
N PHE A 366 -3.74 15.47 -6.83
CA PHE A 366 -4.47 15.68 -8.07
C PHE A 366 -5.61 16.68 -7.89
N LEU A 367 -6.45 16.51 -6.86
CA LEU A 367 -7.60 17.41 -6.65
C LEU A 367 -7.17 18.86 -6.35
N MET A 368 -6.04 19.06 -5.69
CA MET A 368 -5.49 20.39 -5.41
C MET A 368 -4.87 21.02 -6.66
N GLU A 369 -4.08 20.23 -7.39
CA GLU A 369 -3.28 20.69 -8.53
C GLU A 369 -4.09 20.81 -9.82
N LEU A 370 -5.24 20.13 -9.92
CA LEU A 370 -6.18 20.21 -11.05
C LEU A 370 -6.79 21.61 -11.25
N THR A 371 -6.71 22.48 -10.24
CA THR A 371 -7.13 23.87 -10.34
C THR A 371 -6.25 24.70 -11.28
N ARG A 372 -5.07 24.19 -11.65
CA ARG A 372 -4.11 24.86 -12.53
C ARG A 372 -4.34 24.49 -14.00
N PRO A 373 -3.98 25.38 -14.94
CA PRO A 373 -4.12 25.15 -16.37
C PRO A 373 -3.52 23.86 -16.94
N ALA A 374 -2.37 23.42 -16.43
CA ALA A 374 -1.65 22.24 -16.92
C ALA A 374 -1.11 21.41 -15.76
N LEU A 375 -0.68 20.17 -16.03
CA LEU A 375 -0.26 19.23 -14.98
C LEU A 375 1.00 18.47 -15.36
N ILE A 376 2.00 18.46 -14.46
CA ILE A 376 3.12 17.52 -14.48
C ILE A 376 2.79 16.34 -13.56
N VAL A 377 2.93 15.12 -14.08
CA VAL A 377 2.75 13.86 -13.36
C VAL A 377 4.09 13.16 -13.23
N ASP A 378 4.68 13.18 -12.04
CA ASP A 378 5.97 12.57 -11.78
C ASP A 378 5.78 11.14 -11.24
N VAL A 379 6.28 10.14 -11.98
CA VAL A 379 6.28 8.73 -11.61
C VAL A 379 7.70 8.18 -11.47
N ARG A 380 8.71 9.05 -11.29
CA ARG A 380 10.08 8.63 -10.98
C ARG A 380 10.11 7.83 -9.69
N ALA A 381 10.94 6.78 -9.63
CA ALA A 381 11.04 5.86 -8.51
C ALA A 381 9.70 5.19 -8.12
N ASN A 382 8.75 5.07 -9.05
CA ASN A 382 7.49 4.39 -8.79
C ASN A 382 7.68 2.88 -8.57
N GLY A 383 7.32 2.41 -7.37
CA GLY A 383 7.54 1.01 -6.95
C GLY A 383 6.59 -0.04 -7.55
N GLY A 384 5.68 0.33 -8.46
CA GLY A 384 4.71 -0.60 -9.04
C GLY A 384 3.53 -0.95 -8.13
N GLY A 385 2.71 -1.92 -8.55
CA GLY A 385 1.43 -2.23 -7.91
C GLY A 385 0.38 -2.67 -8.93
N ILE A 386 -0.84 -2.14 -8.87
CA ILE A 386 -1.96 -2.54 -9.76
C ILE A 386 -2.93 -1.41 -10.14
N VAL A 387 -2.75 -0.19 -9.63
CA VAL A 387 -3.76 0.88 -9.77
C VAL A 387 -3.55 1.79 -10.99
N SER A 388 -2.52 1.56 -11.81
CA SER A 388 -2.23 2.41 -12.99
C SER A 388 -3.44 2.62 -13.92
N PRO A 389 -4.31 1.62 -14.19
CA PRO A 389 -5.47 1.83 -15.09
C PRO A 389 -6.46 2.86 -14.52
N LEU A 390 -6.64 2.88 -13.19
CA LEU A 390 -7.54 3.83 -12.52
C LEU A 390 -7.00 5.27 -12.61
N LEU A 391 -5.68 5.42 -12.51
CA LEU A 391 -5.02 6.73 -12.61
C LEU A 391 -5.04 7.24 -14.05
N LEU A 392 -4.71 6.37 -15.01
CA LEU A 392 -4.76 6.67 -16.44
C LEU A 392 -6.17 7.06 -16.90
N GLU A 393 -7.22 6.38 -16.41
CA GLU A 393 -8.61 6.75 -16.70
C GLU A 393 -8.89 8.20 -16.31
N LYS A 394 -8.46 8.63 -15.12
CA LYS A 394 -8.65 10.01 -14.64
C LYS A 394 -7.84 11.00 -15.47
N LEU A 395 -6.57 10.71 -15.75
CA LEU A 395 -5.70 11.58 -16.54
C LEU A 395 -6.15 11.70 -18.00
N ALA A 396 -6.80 10.67 -18.55
CA ALA A 396 -7.29 10.66 -19.92
C ALA A 396 -8.57 11.50 -20.12
N ARG A 397 -9.26 11.91 -19.05
CA ARG A 397 -10.50 12.70 -19.14
C ARG A 397 -10.26 14.02 -19.86
N LYS A 398 -10.95 14.18 -20.99
CA LYS A 398 -10.97 15.45 -21.73
C LYS A 398 -12.03 16.36 -21.13
N ARG A 399 -11.68 17.63 -20.90
CA ARG A 399 -12.64 18.63 -20.46
C ARG A 399 -13.53 19.02 -21.65
N LEU A 400 -14.83 18.74 -21.55
CA LEU A 400 -15.80 18.88 -22.64
C LEU A 400 -16.70 20.11 -22.49
N GLY A 401 -16.88 20.61 -21.26
CA GLY A 401 -17.77 21.73 -21.00
C GLY A 401 -17.68 22.24 -19.57
N TYR A 402 -18.63 23.10 -19.21
CA TYR A 402 -18.72 23.69 -17.87
C TYR A 402 -20.18 23.83 -17.42
N ASP A 403 -20.43 23.51 -16.15
CA ASP A 403 -21.58 24.03 -15.42
C ASP A 403 -21.28 25.45 -14.95
N VAL A 404 -22.04 26.44 -15.43
CA VAL A 404 -21.83 27.86 -15.10
C VAL A 404 -22.95 28.32 -14.17
N PRO A 405 -22.72 28.37 -12.85
CA PRO A 405 -23.76 28.77 -11.91
C PRO A 405 -24.05 30.28 -12.02
N ARG A 406 -25.22 30.71 -11.54
CA ARG A 406 -25.53 32.14 -11.36
C ARG A 406 -24.55 32.80 -10.38
N TRP A 407 -24.19 32.07 -9.34
CA TRP A 407 -23.28 32.51 -8.27
C TRP A 407 -22.18 31.46 -8.10
N GLY A 408 -20.92 31.86 -8.21
CA GLY A 408 -19.78 30.97 -8.11
C GLY A 408 -18.95 30.91 -9.40
N LYS A 409 -17.95 30.03 -9.41
CA LYS A 409 -17.06 29.82 -10.56
C LYS A 409 -17.64 28.76 -11.50
N PRO A 410 -17.39 28.85 -12.83
CA PRO A 410 -17.63 27.76 -13.75
C PRO A 410 -16.94 26.48 -13.27
N MET A 411 -17.65 25.37 -13.37
CA MET A 411 -17.18 24.07 -12.91
C MET A 411 -17.04 23.12 -14.10
N PRO A 412 -15.86 22.51 -14.33
CA PRO A 412 -15.62 21.72 -15.53
C PRO A 412 -16.48 20.45 -15.58
N TYR A 413 -16.78 19.99 -16.79
CA TYR A 413 -17.39 18.71 -17.07
C TYR A 413 -16.49 17.89 -18.02
N PRO A 414 -16.07 16.67 -17.64
CA PRO A 414 -16.18 16.08 -16.30
C PRO A 414 -15.42 16.91 -15.23
N TYR A 415 -15.86 16.83 -13.98
CA TYR A 415 -15.29 17.60 -12.84
C TYR A 415 -13.77 17.43 -12.70
N GLU A 416 -13.31 16.19 -12.83
CA GLU A 416 -11.92 15.80 -12.66
C GLU A 416 -11.21 15.70 -14.02
N SER A 417 -11.17 16.80 -14.78
CA SER A 417 -10.52 16.86 -16.11
C SER A 417 -9.50 17.99 -16.16
N VAL A 418 -8.27 17.74 -16.64
CA VAL A 418 -7.23 18.78 -16.78
C VAL A 418 -7.61 19.74 -17.92
N MET A 419 -7.38 21.05 -17.73
CA MET A 419 -7.78 22.06 -18.73
C MET A 419 -6.89 22.04 -19.98
N GLY A 420 -5.59 21.91 -19.76
CA GLY A 420 -4.54 22.02 -20.75
C GLY A 420 -3.68 20.76 -20.85
N PRO A 421 -2.41 20.90 -21.25
CA PRO A 421 -1.53 19.76 -21.46
C PRO A 421 -1.18 19.03 -20.15
N ILE A 422 -0.84 17.75 -20.31
CA ILE A 422 -0.26 16.92 -19.26
C ILE A 422 1.12 16.46 -19.76
N VAL A 423 2.12 16.49 -18.89
CA VAL A 423 3.46 15.92 -19.13
C VAL A 423 3.77 14.93 -18.02
N ALA A 424 4.32 13.78 -18.35
CA ALA A 424 4.77 12.80 -17.37
C ALA A 424 6.30 12.74 -17.28
N ILE A 425 6.82 12.48 -16.09
CA ILE A 425 8.25 12.24 -15.85
C ILE A 425 8.42 10.82 -15.31
N THR A 426 9.39 10.07 -15.83
CA THR A 426 9.74 8.72 -15.36
C THR A 426 11.26 8.53 -15.28
N ASP A 427 11.73 7.51 -14.57
CA ASP A 427 13.15 7.15 -14.48
C ASP A 427 13.34 5.64 -14.45
N GLU A 428 14.59 5.19 -14.44
CA GLU A 428 14.99 3.77 -14.39
C GLU A 428 14.55 3.02 -13.13
N ARG A 429 14.04 3.73 -12.12
CA ARG A 429 13.53 3.16 -10.86
C ARG A 429 12.01 3.04 -10.85
N ALA A 430 11.31 3.58 -11.84
CA ALA A 430 9.90 3.28 -12.07
C ALA A 430 9.78 1.87 -12.67
N GLY A 431 8.97 0.99 -12.07
CA GLY A 431 8.92 -0.41 -12.49
C GLY A 431 7.57 -1.09 -12.28
N SER A 432 7.38 -2.27 -12.88
CA SER A 432 6.16 -3.07 -12.76
C SER A 432 4.96 -2.31 -13.30
N ASP A 433 3.92 -2.08 -12.50
CA ASP A 433 2.80 -1.25 -12.94
C ASP A 433 3.20 0.22 -13.22
N GLY A 434 4.38 0.66 -12.77
CA GLY A 434 5.03 1.91 -13.20
C GLY A 434 5.58 1.86 -14.64
N ASP A 435 6.07 0.71 -15.11
CA ASP A 435 6.39 0.47 -16.52
C ASP A 435 5.10 0.53 -17.35
N ILE A 436 4.07 -0.18 -16.89
CA ILE A 436 2.75 -0.24 -17.56
C ILE A 436 2.14 1.16 -17.67
N PHE A 437 2.14 1.94 -16.59
CA PHE A 437 1.69 3.33 -16.60
C PHE A 437 2.43 4.16 -17.64
N SER A 438 3.77 4.08 -17.65
CA SER A 438 4.63 4.84 -18.54
C SER A 438 4.32 4.53 -20.01
N HIS A 439 4.22 3.24 -20.37
CA HIS A 439 3.89 2.82 -21.73
C HIS A 439 2.46 3.20 -22.12
N ALA A 440 1.49 2.90 -21.26
CA ALA A 440 0.09 3.18 -21.52
C ALA A 440 -0.22 4.68 -21.61
N PHE A 441 0.46 5.53 -20.84
CA PHE A 441 0.33 6.99 -20.92
C PHE A 441 0.64 7.51 -22.33
N LYS A 442 1.72 6.98 -22.93
CA LYS A 442 2.11 7.28 -24.32
C LYS A 442 1.12 6.68 -25.32
N LEU A 443 0.78 5.40 -25.15
CA LEU A 443 -0.12 4.67 -26.05
C LEU A 443 -1.51 5.32 -26.12
N MET A 444 -2.02 5.81 -24.99
CA MET A 444 -3.28 6.55 -24.87
C MET A 444 -3.19 8.01 -25.34
N ARG A 445 -1.99 8.50 -25.68
CA ARG A 445 -1.73 9.89 -26.09
C ARG A 445 -2.24 10.90 -25.07
N ILE A 446 -2.00 10.63 -23.78
CA ILE A 446 -2.38 11.55 -22.70
C ILE A 446 -1.47 12.78 -22.73
N GLY A 447 -0.18 12.57 -22.93
CA GLY A 447 0.85 13.60 -22.97
C GLY A 447 2.18 13.04 -23.47
N ILE A 448 3.25 13.84 -23.33
CA ILE A 448 4.63 13.38 -23.58
C ILE A 448 5.23 12.81 -22.29
N LEU A 449 6.04 11.76 -22.43
CA LEU A 449 6.83 11.15 -21.36
C LEU A 449 8.29 11.61 -21.43
N ILE A 450 8.86 12.05 -20.31
CA ILE A 450 10.21 12.61 -20.23
C ILE A 450 11.01 11.86 -19.17
N GLY A 451 12.31 11.68 -19.37
CA GLY A 451 13.24 11.20 -18.34
C GLY A 451 14.12 10.06 -18.83
N LYS A 452 14.15 8.92 -18.14
CA LYS A 452 14.93 7.74 -18.52
C LYS A 452 14.06 6.50 -18.71
N ARG A 453 14.57 5.54 -19.50
CA ARG A 453 13.92 4.24 -19.70
C ARG A 453 13.67 3.56 -18.34
N THR A 454 12.46 3.08 -18.15
CA THR A 454 12.01 2.43 -16.91
C THR A 454 12.65 1.06 -16.67
N TRP A 455 12.38 0.46 -15.50
CA TRP A 455 13.01 -0.78 -15.04
C TRP A 455 12.83 -1.98 -15.98
N GLY A 456 11.62 -2.16 -16.54
CA GLY A 456 11.33 -3.20 -17.51
C GLY A 456 11.00 -4.56 -16.92
N GLY A 457 10.21 -4.62 -15.85
CA GLY A 457 9.69 -5.89 -15.36
C GLY A 457 8.17 -5.84 -15.34
N VAL A 458 7.47 -6.62 -16.16
CA VAL A 458 5.99 -6.57 -16.28
C VAL A 458 5.35 -7.95 -16.30
N ILE A 459 5.99 -8.94 -15.69
CA ILE A 459 5.36 -10.25 -15.44
C ILE A 459 4.86 -10.29 -14.00
N GLY A 460 3.55 -10.11 -13.84
CA GLY A 460 2.89 -10.06 -12.54
C GLY A 460 2.95 -11.38 -11.77
N ILE A 461 2.75 -11.28 -10.46
CA ILE A 461 2.86 -12.38 -9.50
C ILE A 461 1.55 -12.58 -8.73
N TRP A 462 1.34 -13.80 -8.24
CA TRP A 462 0.30 -14.09 -7.24
C TRP A 462 0.82 -15.07 -6.18
N PRO A 463 1.59 -14.56 -5.19
CA PRO A 463 2.11 -15.41 -4.13
C PRO A 463 0.97 -15.99 -3.30
N LYS A 464 0.95 -17.32 -3.20
CA LYS A 464 -0.15 -18.10 -2.59
C LYS A 464 0.33 -19.24 -1.69
N SER A 465 1.64 -19.42 -1.55
CA SER A 465 2.21 -20.54 -0.81
C SER A 465 3.37 -20.06 0.05
N LEU A 466 3.18 -20.14 1.37
CA LEU A 466 4.24 -19.99 2.36
C LEU A 466 4.95 -21.34 2.51
N PHE A 467 6.27 -21.30 2.63
CA PHE A 467 7.09 -22.40 3.07
C PHE A 467 6.84 -22.73 4.55
N VAL A 468 7.39 -23.86 4.99
CA VAL A 468 7.26 -24.33 6.37
C VAL A 468 7.80 -23.33 7.40
N ASP A 469 8.79 -22.52 7.02
CA ASP A 469 9.42 -21.48 7.85
C ASP A 469 8.76 -20.09 7.71
N GLN A 470 7.57 -20.00 7.10
CA GLN A 470 6.89 -18.74 6.77
C GLN A 470 7.62 -17.85 5.73
N GLY A 471 8.67 -18.35 5.07
CA GLY A 471 9.20 -17.73 3.86
C GLY A 471 8.30 -17.97 2.66
N LEU A 472 8.55 -17.29 1.54
CA LEU A 472 7.89 -17.55 0.27
C LEU A 472 8.76 -17.16 -0.92
N THR A 473 8.39 -17.68 -2.07
CA THR A 473 8.86 -17.22 -3.38
C THR A 473 7.70 -16.69 -4.21
N THR A 474 7.99 -15.82 -5.15
CA THR A 474 7.00 -15.34 -6.12
C THR A 474 7.23 -15.95 -7.48
N GLN A 475 6.15 -16.37 -8.13
CA GLN A 475 6.19 -16.93 -9.48
C GLN A 475 5.67 -15.89 -10.47
N PRO A 476 6.49 -15.44 -11.43
CA PRO A 476 6.05 -14.61 -12.54
C PRO A 476 5.05 -15.40 -13.41
N GLU A 477 3.77 -15.14 -13.16
CA GLU A 477 2.63 -15.93 -13.65
C GLU A 477 1.82 -15.16 -14.71
N TYR A 478 1.79 -13.83 -14.60
CA TYR A 478 0.91 -12.98 -15.42
C TYR A 478 1.73 -12.03 -16.30
N ALA A 479 2.21 -12.53 -17.44
CA ALA A 479 2.95 -11.69 -18.37
C ALA A 479 2.03 -10.59 -18.96
N PHE A 480 2.55 -9.36 -19.05
CA PHE A 480 1.84 -8.24 -19.66
C PHE A 480 2.20 -8.10 -21.14
N TRP A 481 1.18 -7.91 -21.99
CA TRP A 481 1.33 -7.78 -23.44
C TRP A 481 0.62 -6.52 -23.93
N PHE A 482 1.30 -5.73 -24.76
CA PHE A 482 0.72 -4.56 -25.41
C PHE A 482 0.52 -4.77 -26.91
N TYR A 483 -0.50 -4.13 -27.48
CA TYR A 483 -0.83 -4.26 -28.91
C TYR A 483 0.29 -3.79 -29.86
N ASP A 484 1.09 -2.81 -29.46
CA ASP A 484 2.11 -2.19 -30.29
C ASP A 484 3.50 -2.83 -30.14
N VAL A 485 3.85 -3.30 -28.93
CA VAL A 485 5.18 -3.86 -28.63
C VAL A 485 5.18 -5.32 -28.21
N GLY A 486 4.00 -5.94 -28.05
CA GLY A 486 3.84 -7.29 -27.54
C GLY A 486 4.39 -7.44 -26.12
N TRP A 487 5.23 -8.45 -25.90
CA TRP A 487 5.88 -8.75 -24.61
C TRP A 487 7.12 -7.88 -24.32
N ARG A 488 7.51 -6.99 -25.23
CA ARG A 488 8.85 -6.36 -25.25
C ARG A 488 9.07 -5.27 -24.19
N VAL A 489 8.13 -5.06 -23.27
CA VAL A 489 8.39 -4.22 -22.09
C VAL A 489 9.17 -5.02 -21.03
N GLU A 490 8.94 -6.33 -20.93
CA GLU A 490 9.71 -7.22 -20.06
C GLU A 490 11.18 -7.26 -20.50
N ASN A 491 12.09 -7.18 -19.53
CA ASN A 491 13.53 -7.12 -19.67
C ASN A 491 14.04 -5.96 -20.57
N TYR A 492 13.22 -4.91 -20.72
CA TYR A 492 13.58 -3.73 -21.51
C TYR A 492 13.14 -2.42 -20.85
N GLY A 493 11.86 -2.26 -20.52
CA GLY A 493 11.29 -1.02 -20.00
C GLY A 493 10.53 -0.22 -21.06
N THR A 494 10.19 1.02 -20.71
CA THR A 494 9.50 1.98 -21.56
C THR A 494 10.43 3.15 -21.82
N ASP A 495 10.80 3.38 -23.08
CA ASP A 495 11.53 4.58 -23.46
C ASP A 495 10.65 5.83 -23.31
N PRO A 496 11.16 6.93 -22.76
CA PRO A 496 10.47 8.22 -22.80
C PRO A 496 10.39 8.76 -24.24
N ASP A 497 9.48 9.70 -24.50
CA ASP A 497 9.47 10.47 -25.75
C ASP A 497 10.67 11.41 -25.84
N ILE A 498 11.14 11.91 -24.70
CA ILE A 498 12.33 12.76 -24.58
C ILE A 498 13.22 12.19 -23.48
N GLU A 499 14.34 11.61 -23.88
CA GLU A 499 15.36 11.12 -22.94
C GLU A 499 16.13 12.29 -22.32
N VAL A 500 16.28 12.27 -21.00
CA VAL A 500 17.00 13.26 -20.21
C VAL A 500 17.75 12.54 -19.08
N GLU A 501 19.08 12.58 -19.13
CA GLU A 501 19.93 12.01 -18.07
C GLU A 501 19.86 12.87 -16.80
N TYR A 502 19.85 12.22 -15.63
CA TYR A 502 20.11 12.87 -14.35
C TYR A 502 21.52 12.49 -13.88
N ALA A 503 22.52 13.25 -14.32
CA ALA A 503 23.91 12.90 -14.08
C ALA A 503 24.36 13.19 -12.63
N PRO A 504 25.40 12.51 -12.11
CA PRO A 504 25.89 12.72 -10.74
C PRO A 504 26.24 14.18 -10.40
N GLN A 505 26.80 14.94 -11.35
CA GLN A 505 27.11 16.36 -11.15
C GLN A 505 25.88 17.27 -11.06
N ASP A 506 24.73 16.85 -11.59
CA ASP A 506 23.47 17.58 -11.44
C ASP A 506 22.88 17.33 -10.06
N TYR A 507 22.91 16.07 -9.58
CA TYR A 507 22.55 15.72 -8.22
C TYR A 507 23.39 16.49 -7.19
N ALA A 508 24.71 16.49 -7.35
CA ALA A 508 25.64 17.19 -6.47
C ALA A 508 25.42 18.71 -6.45
N ALA A 509 24.91 19.27 -7.55
CA ALA A 509 24.61 20.69 -7.68
C ALA A 509 23.14 21.05 -7.34
N GLY A 510 22.32 20.07 -6.95
CA GLY A 510 20.89 20.28 -6.65
C GLY A 510 20.05 20.70 -7.87
N ARG A 511 20.46 20.34 -9.09
CA ARG A 511 19.72 20.61 -10.33
C ARG A 511 18.96 19.37 -10.77
N ASP A 512 17.67 19.51 -11.06
CA ASP A 512 16.84 18.43 -11.60
C ASP A 512 16.57 18.64 -13.10
N PRO A 513 17.42 18.10 -13.99
CA PRO A 513 17.29 18.33 -15.43
C PRO A 513 16.02 17.71 -16.02
N GLN A 514 15.49 16.64 -15.43
CA GLN A 514 14.27 15.98 -15.90
C GLN A 514 13.04 16.84 -15.59
N LEU A 515 12.95 17.39 -14.36
CA LEU A 515 11.89 18.31 -13.97
C LEU A 515 11.96 19.64 -14.74
N ASP A 516 13.16 20.19 -14.90
CA ASP A 516 13.39 21.40 -15.71
C ASP A 516 12.94 21.19 -17.16
N ARG A 517 13.26 20.03 -17.76
CA ARG A 517 12.81 19.73 -19.11
C ARG A 517 11.29 19.59 -19.20
N ALA A 518 10.65 18.98 -18.21
CA ALA A 518 9.19 18.88 -18.17
C ALA A 518 8.52 20.25 -18.09
N ILE A 519 9.06 21.17 -17.29
CA ILE A 519 8.60 22.56 -17.20
C ILE A 519 8.71 23.26 -18.56
N VAL A 520 9.85 23.14 -19.24
CA VAL A 520 10.06 23.76 -20.56
C VAL A 520 9.05 23.24 -21.58
N GLU A 521 8.86 21.93 -21.66
CA GLU A 521 7.98 21.35 -22.68
C GLU A 521 6.49 21.63 -22.41
N ILE A 522 6.06 21.61 -21.15
CA ILE A 522 4.66 21.91 -20.84
C ILE A 522 4.34 23.39 -21.07
N GLN A 523 5.26 24.31 -20.79
CA GLN A 523 5.12 25.73 -21.11
C GLN A 523 5.02 25.94 -22.63
N LYS A 524 5.89 25.29 -23.41
CA LYS A 524 5.83 25.32 -24.87
C LYS A 524 4.49 24.81 -25.41
N GLN A 525 3.95 23.73 -24.85
CA GLN A 525 2.62 23.22 -25.24
C GLN A 525 1.49 24.20 -24.88
N MET A 526 1.58 24.87 -23.73
CA MET A 526 0.63 25.91 -23.35
C MET A 526 0.74 27.16 -24.22
N GLU A 527 1.92 27.55 -24.68
CA GLU A 527 2.08 28.66 -25.63
C GLU A 527 1.47 28.33 -26.98
N ALA A 528 1.69 27.10 -27.46
CA ALA A 528 1.15 26.62 -28.73
C ALA A 528 -0.38 26.44 -28.70
N ASN A 529 -0.93 25.98 -27.57
CA ASN A 529 -2.37 25.84 -27.35
C ASN A 529 -2.77 26.36 -25.96
N PRO A 530 -2.99 27.69 -25.82
CA PRO A 530 -3.28 28.31 -24.54
C PRO A 530 -4.54 27.76 -23.86
N PRO A 531 -4.43 27.20 -22.64
CA PRO A 531 -5.59 26.78 -21.87
C PRO A 531 -6.40 28.02 -21.49
N ARG A 532 -7.61 28.17 -22.03
CA ARG A 532 -8.48 29.32 -21.77
C ARG A 532 -9.88 28.86 -21.42
N LEU A 533 -10.49 29.55 -20.47
CA LEU A 533 -11.93 29.46 -20.29
C LEU A 533 -12.62 30.00 -21.55
N PRO A 534 -13.69 29.35 -22.03
CA PRO A 534 -14.49 29.91 -23.10
C PRO A 534 -15.16 31.21 -22.62
N ASP A 535 -15.48 32.08 -23.57
CA ASP A 535 -16.43 33.16 -23.29
C ASP A 535 -17.82 32.54 -23.12
N PHE A 536 -18.42 32.74 -21.95
CA PHE A 536 -19.74 32.21 -21.61
C PHE A 536 -20.88 33.12 -22.04
N GLU A 537 -20.57 34.28 -22.63
CA GLU A 537 -21.55 35.21 -23.17
C GLU A 537 -21.60 35.20 -24.71
N PRO A 538 -22.75 35.57 -25.30
CA PRO A 538 -24.00 35.95 -24.66
C PRO A 538 -24.84 34.75 -24.21
N ARG A 539 -25.49 34.86 -23.05
CA ARG A 539 -26.51 33.87 -22.64
C ARG A 539 -27.78 33.96 -23.49
N PRO A 540 -28.49 32.82 -23.71
CA PRO A 540 -29.77 32.82 -24.42
C PRO A 540 -30.78 33.80 -23.79
N LYS A 541 -31.33 34.69 -24.61
CA LYS A 541 -32.40 35.62 -24.23
C LYS A 541 -33.71 35.10 -24.80
N LEU A 542 -34.60 34.62 -23.93
CA LEU A 542 -35.97 34.30 -24.33
C LEU A 542 -36.82 35.60 -24.26
N PRO A 543 -37.28 36.16 -25.39
CA PRO A 543 -38.16 37.32 -25.36
C PRO A 543 -39.52 36.95 -24.74
N LEU A 544 -40.19 37.92 -24.14
CA LEU A 544 -41.56 37.73 -23.65
C LEU A 544 -42.50 37.38 -24.82
N PRO A 545 -43.51 36.50 -24.60
CA PRO A 545 -44.56 36.27 -25.58
C PRO A 545 -45.28 37.59 -25.94
N LYS A 546 -45.39 37.90 -27.23
CA LYS A 546 -46.16 39.05 -27.71
C LYS A 546 -47.65 38.78 -27.54
N GLY A 547 -48.39 39.71 -26.94
CA GLY A 547 -49.86 39.64 -26.81
C GLY A 547 -50.44 39.45 -25.40
N LEU A 548 -49.60 39.38 -24.36
CA LEU A 548 -50.03 39.28 -22.95
C LEU A 548 -50.21 40.64 -22.25
N THR A 549 -50.35 41.75 -22.99
CA THR A 549 -50.83 43.00 -22.41
C THR A 549 -52.29 42.83 -22.02
N ARG A 550 -52.61 42.96 -20.71
CA ARG A 550 -54.00 43.21 -20.29
C ARG A 550 -54.52 44.38 -21.11
N LYS A 551 -55.57 44.14 -21.92
CA LYS A 551 -56.40 45.24 -22.43
C LYS A 551 -57.11 45.85 -21.21
N GLY A 552 -56.55 46.93 -20.67
CA GLY A 552 -57.15 47.73 -19.59
C GLY A 552 -56.63 47.39 -18.20
N GLU A 553 -55.70 48.22 -17.72
CA GLU A 553 -55.71 48.90 -16.42
C GLU A 553 -54.65 50.02 -16.44
#